data_AF-A0A353NRC3-F1
#
_entry.id   AF-A0A353NRC3-F1
#
_cell.length_a   1.000
_cell.length_b   1.000
_cell.length_c   1.000
_cell.angle_alpha   90.00
_cell.angle_beta   90.00
_cell.angle_gamma   90.00
#
_symmetry.space_group_name_H-M   'P 1'
#
loop_
_entity.id
_entity.type
_entity.pdbx_description
1 polymer ?
#
loop_
_entity_poly.entity_id
_entity_poly.type
_entity_poly.pdbx_seq_one_letter_code
_entity_poly.pdbx_strand_id
1 'polypeptide(L)'
;MRVREIYGIAISKGIAVDPRGEEGIRRLLNRREKDFHDLKESEQQEYDQESLRNPFSDSRILYGDPEADVNGVLAGIDMEVGEVLLADRLREKGKRIDLIISHHPEGKAMAALYDVMHVQEDELHQLGVPINVAEGLMAGRIAEVERRFMPANHNRAVDAAALLDIPMMCVHTPADNLVQDYLNRCIDEKAPETVGDIVTLLKEIPEYRESVKRNSGPKVVVGREKGSGGKIFVDMTGGTSGAKESFEKMAA
;
A
#
# COMPACT_ATOMS: atom_id res chain seq x y z
N MET A 1 3.00 -23.54 0.48
CA MET A 1 3.41 -22.52 1.47
C MET A 1 2.21 -22.24 2.34
N ARG A 2 2.40 -21.91 3.61
CA ARG A 2 1.31 -21.51 4.50
C ARG A 2 0.92 -20.06 4.27
N VAL A 3 -0.32 -19.69 4.58
CA VAL A 3 -0.80 -18.29 4.50
C VAL A 3 0.17 -17.33 5.21
N ARG A 4 0.61 -17.68 6.44
CA ARG A 4 1.57 -16.87 7.22
C ARG A 4 2.92 -16.67 6.52
N GLU A 5 3.38 -17.63 5.72
CA GLU A 5 4.67 -17.56 5.03
C GLU A 5 4.58 -16.60 3.85
N ILE A 6 3.48 -16.68 3.09
CA ILE A 6 3.17 -15.75 1.99
C ILE A 6 3.08 -14.33 2.54
N TYR A 7 2.31 -14.15 3.61
CA TYR A 7 2.18 -12.88 4.31
C TYR A 7 3.53 -12.35 4.81
N GLY A 8 4.32 -13.18 5.49
CA GLY A 8 5.63 -12.81 6.00
C GLY A 8 6.61 -12.38 4.90
N ILE A 9 6.59 -13.05 3.74
CA ILE A 9 7.39 -12.64 2.58
C ILE A 9 6.97 -11.27 2.07
N ALA A 10 5.66 -11.02 1.95
CA ALA A 10 5.15 -9.73 1.49
C ALA A 10 5.60 -8.59 2.41
N ILE A 11 5.42 -8.74 3.72
CA ILE A 11 5.84 -7.73 4.71
C ILE A 11 7.36 -7.54 4.68
N SER A 12 8.13 -8.64 4.68
CA SER A 12 9.60 -8.58 4.64
C SER A 12 10.12 -7.87 3.39
N LYS A 13 9.52 -8.15 2.22
CA LYS A 13 9.86 -7.47 0.96
C LYS A 13 9.52 -5.99 1.02
N GLY A 14 8.34 -5.64 1.54
CA GLY A 14 7.94 -4.24 1.69
C GLY A 14 8.86 -3.43 2.60
N ILE A 15 9.30 -4.02 3.73
CA ILE A 15 10.26 -3.40 4.65
C ILE A 15 11.61 -3.18 3.97
N ALA A 16 12.08 -4.15 3.18
CA ALA A 16 13.41 -4.09 2.56
C ALA A 16 13.58 -2.94 1.56
N VAL A 17 12.48 -2.44 0.99
CA VAL A 17 12.45 -1.34 0.03
C VAL A 17 11.64 -0.14 0.53
N ASP A 18 11.36 -0.07 1.83
CA ASP A 18 10.57 1.02 2.40
C ASP A 18 11.35 2.35 2.32
N PRO A 19 10.71 3.46 1.88
CA PRO A 19 11.39 4.74 1.72
C PRO A 19 11.97 5.29 3.03
N ARG A 20 11.45 4.89 4.19
CA ARG A 20 11.95 5.31 5.51
C ARG A 20 13.27 4.61 5.88
N GLY A 21 13.62 3.55 5.17
CA GLY A 21 14.77 2.68 5.45
C GLY A 21 14.66 1.92 6.77
N GLU A 22 15.64 1.05 7.02
CA GLU A 22 15.67 0.19 8.22
C GLU A 22 15.60 0.99 9.52
N GLU A 23 16.28 2.13 9.59
CA GLU A 23 16.25 2.98 10.79
C GLU A 23 14.88 3.62 11.03
N GLY A 24 14.19 4.07 9.97
CA GLY A 24 12.86 4.65 10.08
C GLY A 24 11.84 3.61 10.56
N ILE A 25 11.87 2.41 9.99
CA ILE A 25 11.03 1.29 10.43
C ILE A 25 11.30 0.93 11.89
N ARG A 26 12.57 0.80 12.28
CA ARG A 26 12.94 0.51 13.67
C ARG A 26 12.46 1.60 14.64
N ARG A 27 12.58 2.88 14.27
CA ARG A 27 12.06 3.98 15.09
C ARG A 27 10.55 3.91 15.26
N LEU A 28 9.81 3.60 14.18
CA LEU A 28 8.36 3.44 14.22
C LEU A 28 7.94 2.30 15.15
N LEU A 29 8.52 1.11 14.97
CA LEU A 29 8.17 -0.07 15.77
C LEU A 29 8.50 0.15 17.26
N ASN A 30 9.67 0.72 17.58
CA ASN A 30 10.04 1.05 18.96
C ASN A 30 9.07 2.07 19.60
N ARG A 31 8.58 3.04 18.80
CA ARG A 31 7.57 3.99 19.28
C ARG A 31 6.26 3.28 19.61
N ARG A 32 5.76 2.43 18.71
CA ARG A 32 4.54 1.64 18.93
C ARG A 32 4.66 0.70 20.13
N GLU A 33 5.80 0.04 20.31
CA GLU A 33 6.05 -0.80 21.49
C GLU A 33 6.01 0.01 22.79
N LYS A 34 6.64 1.18 22.80
CA LYS A 34 6.59 2.07 23.96
C LYS A 34 5.16 2.53 24.25
N ASP A 35 4.46 3.00 23.23
CA ASP A 35 3.08 3.49 23.36
C ASP A 35 2.17 2.36 23.88
N PHE A 36 2.33 1.13 23.38
CA PHE A 36 1.62 -0.05 23.88
C PHE A 36 1.91 -0.35 25.36
N HIS A 37 3.16 -0.25 25.80
CA HIS A 37 3.52 -0.48 27.20
C HIS A 37 3.03 0.62 28.15
N ASP A 38 2.85 1.83 27.66
CA ASP A 38 2.31 2.97 28.42
C ASP A 38 0.76 2.89 28.55
N LEU A 39 0.09 2.04 27.77
CA LEU A 39 -1.37 1.80 27.87
C LEU A 39 -1.74 0.99 29.12
N LYS A 40 -2.98 1.20 29.60
CA LYS A 40 -3.58 0.33 30.62
C LYS A 40 -3.85 -1.06 30.05
N GLU A 41 -3.91 -2.06 30.93
CA GLU A 41 -4.18 -3.45 30.53
C GLU A 41 -5.49 -3.61 29.72
N SER A 42 -6.53 -2.83 30.04
CA SER A 42 -7.79 -2.82 29.27
C SER A 42 -7.60 -2.29 27.83
N GLU A 43 -6.75 -1.28 27.66
CA GLU A 43 -6.48 -0.68 26.34
C GLU A 43 -5.52 -1.54 25.52
N GLN A 44 -4.60 -2.26 26.18
CA GLN A 44 -3.71 -3.23 25.53
C GLN A 44 -4.48 -4.40 24.90
N GLN A 45 -5.64 -4.78 25.45
CA GLN A 45 -6.50 -5.83 24.88
C GLN A 45 -7.18 -5.39 23.58
N GLU A 46 -7.41 -4.08 23.41
CA GLU A 46 -8.03 -3.49 22.21
C GLU A 46 -6.99 -3.14 21.13
N TYR A 47 -5.70 -3.14 21.49
CA TYR A 47 -4.61 -2.75 20.61
C TYR A 47 -4.39 -3.74 19.47
N ASP A 48 -4.10 -3.23 18.26
CA ASP A 48 -3.70 -4.08 17.14
C ASP A 48 -2.27 -4.61 17.36
N GLN A 49 -2.18 -5.78 17.99
CA GLN A 49 -0.94 -6.49 18.28
C GLN A 49 -0.06 -6.71 17.03
N GLU A 50 -0.65 -6.77 15.83
CA GLU A 50 0.08 -6.95 14.59
C GLU A 50 0.92 -5.72 14.24
N SER A 51 0.48 -4.52 14.64
CA SER A 51 1.16 -3.25 14.40
C SER A 51 2.52 -3.12 15.10
N LEU A 52 2.76 -3.94 16.14
CA LEU A 52 4.04 -4.02 16.87
C LEU A 52 5.15 -4.68 16.06
N ARG A 53 4.79 -5.46 15.04
CA ARG A 53 5.74 -6.21 14.18
C ARG A 53 5.60 -5.92 12.70
N ASN A 54 4.44 -5.41 12.28
CA ASN A 54 4.18 -4.99 10.90
C ASN A 54 4.01 -3.46 10.85
N PRO A 55 4.90 -2.72 10.16
CA PRO A 55 4.79 -1.28 10.05
C PRO A 55 3.62 -0.80 9.17
N PHE A 56 3.04 -1.69 8.34
CA PHE A 56 2.02 -1.35 7.34
C PHE A 56 0.62 -1.69 7.85
N SER A 57 -0.16 -0.70 8.31
CA SER A 57 -1.50 -0.92 8.86
C SER A 57 -2.53 -1.43 7.83
N ASP A 58 -2.28 -1.15 6.56
CA ASP A 58 -3.13 -1.44 5.41
C ASP A 58 -2.96 -2.84 4.80
N SER A 59 -2.13 -3.68 5.43
CA SER A 59 -1.77 -5.01 4.91
C SER A 59 -1.92 -6.06 6.00
N ARG A 60 -2.87 -7.00 5.85
CA ARG A 60 -3.29 -7.92 6.92
C ARG A 60 -3.72 -9.28 6.36
N ILE A 61 -3.57 -10.33 7.17
CA ILE A 61 -4.43 -11.52 7.05
C ILE A 61 -5.80 -11.12 7.61
N LEU A 62 -6.84 -11.25 6.79
CA LEU A 62 -8.18 -10.75 7.08
C LEU A 62 -9.12 -11.87 7.58
N TYR A 63 -9.02 -13.05 6.99
CA TYR A 63 -9.76 -14.24 7.39
C TYR A 63 -9.00 -15.53 7.05
N GLY A 64 -9.26 -16.59 7.83
CA GLY A 64 -8.71 -17.93 7.62
C GLY A 64 -7.57 -18.29 8.56
N ASP A 65 -7.23 -19.58 8.60
CA ASP A 65 -6.13 -20.10 9.42
C ASP A 65 -4.76 -19.71 8.80
N PRO A 66 -3.90 -18.95 9.53
CA PRO A 66 -2.55 -18.62 9.06
C PRO A 66 -1.68 -19.86 8.75
N GLU A 67 -2.01 -21.02 9.31
CA GLU A 67 -1.31 -22.29 9.09
C GLU A 67 -1.83 -23.08 7.88
N ALA A 68 -2.92 -22.66 7.25
CA ALA A 68 -3.50 -23.36 6.11
C ALA A 68 -2.53 -23.43 4.91
N ASP A 69 -2.49 -24.59 4.26
CA ASP A 69 -1.65 -24.84 3.09
C ASP A 69 -2.24 -24.22 1.82
N VAL A 70 -1.47 -23.33 1.20
CA VAL A 70 -1.83 -22.64 -0.05
C VAL A 70 -1.07 -23.24 -1.22
N ASN A 71 -1.82 -23.67 -2.24
CA ASN A 71 -1.32 -24.16 -3.52
C ASN A 71 -2.00 -23.48 -4.72
N GLY A 72 -3.14 -22.82 -4.51
CA GLY A 72 -3.80 -21.98 -5.50
C GLY A 72 -4.20 -20.64 -4.90
N VAL A 73 -3.94 -19.55 -5.64
CA VAL A 73 -4.27 -18.19 -5.23
C VAL A 73 -5.13 -17.54 -6.30
N LEU A 74 -6.15 -16.78 -5.87
CA LEU A 74 -6.78 -15.76 -6.70
C LEU A 74 -6.33 -14.40 -6.18
N ALA A 75 -5.66 -13.62 -7.02
CA ALA A 75 -5.17 -12.28 -6.68
C ALA A 75 -5.77 -11.23 -7.60
N GLY A 76 -6.07 -10.05 -7.06
CA GLY A 76 -6.66 -8.94 -7.78
C GLY A 76 -6.41 -7.60 -7.10
N ILE A 77 -6.74 -6.51 -7.80
CA ILE A 77 -6.60 -5.16 -7.24
C ILE A 77 -7.68 -4.94 -6.18
N ASP A 78 -8.93 -5.04 -6.61
CA ASP A 78 -10.13 -5.01 -5.77
C ASP A 78 -10.65 -6.44 -5.65
N MET A 79 -10.70 -6.99 -4.44
CA MET A 79 -11.28 -8.31 -4.16
C MET A 79 -12.52 -8.14 -3.30
N GLU A 80 -13.58 -7.59 -3.89
CA GLU A 80 -14.84 -7.34 -3.21
C GLU A 80 -15.73 -8.60 -3.19
N VAL A 81 -16.98 -8.47 -2.72
CA VAL A 81 -17.94 -9.60 -2.67
C VAL A 81 -18.11 -10.28 -4.04
N GLY A 82 -18.06 -9.53 -5.15
CA GLY A 82 -18.18 -10.10 -6.49
C GLY A 82 -17.04 -11.06 -6.84
N GLU A 83 -15.81 -10.67 -6.52
CA GLU A 83 -14.60 -11.46 -6.76
C GLU A 83 -14.50 -12.65 -5.82
N VAL A 84 -14.97 -12.50 -4.58
CA VAL A 84 -15.12 -13.62 -3.63
C VAL A 84 -16.09 -14.67 -4.18
N LEU A 85 -17.26 -14.25 -4.70
CA LEU A 85 -18.21 -15.16 -5.35
C LEU A 85 -17.64 -15.78 -6.64
N LEU A 86 -16.84 -15.03 -7.40
CA LEU A 86 -16.12 -15.57 -8.56
C LEU A 86 -15.13 -16.65 -8.14
N ALA A 87 -14.38 -16.44 -7.05
CA ALA A 87 -13.45 -17.42 -6.51
C ALA A 87 -14.18 -18.72 -6.16
N ASP A 88 -15.29 -18.63 -5.45
CA ASP A 88 -16.13 -19.77 -5.12
C ASP A 88 -16.65 -20.49 -6.38
N ARG A 89 -17.17 -19.74 -7.36
CA ARG A 89 -17.64 -20.32 -8.62
C ARG A 89 -16.53 -21.01 -9.40
N LEU A 90 -15.29 -20.53 -9.32
CA LEU A 90 -14.13 -21.18 -9.93
C LEU A 90 -13.75 -22.45 -9.17
N ARG A 91 -13.84 -22.45 -7.83
CA ARG A 91 -13.68 -23.67 -7.01
C ARG A 91 -14.67 -24.75 -7.39
N GLU A 92 -15.94 -24.41 -7.54
CA GLU A 92 -16.97 -25.34 -8.03
C GLU A 92 -16.66 -25.91 -9.42
N LYS A 93 -15.99 -25.13 -10.28
CA LYS A 93 -15.56 -25.56 -11.62
C LYS A 93 -14.23 -26.33 -11.60
N GLY A 94 -13.72 -26.70 -10.43
CA GLY A 94 -12.51 -27.51 -10.25
C GLY A 94 -11.21 -26.72 -10.27
N LYS A 95 -11.24 -25.38 -10.20
CA LYS A 95 -10.03 -24.59 -9.98
C LYS A 95 -9.67 -24.62 -8.50
N ARG A 96 -8.41 -24.90 -8.19
CA ARG A 96 -7.93 -24.80 -6.80
C ARG A 96 -7.68 -23.33 -6.45
N ILE A 97 -8.38 -22.83 -5.46
CA ILE A 97 -8.18 -21.50 -4.86
C ILE A 97 -8.25 -21.72 -3.34
N ASP A 98 -7.09 -21.63 -2.70
CA ASP A 98 -6.93 -21.83 -1.25
C ASP A 98 -6.76 -20.48 -0.52
N LEU A 99 -6.53 -19.39 -1.26
CA LEU A 99 -6.32 -18.04 -0.71
C LEU A 99 -6.74 -16.97 -1.73
N ILE A 100 -7.44 -15.94 -1.25
CA ILE A 100 -7.65 -14.67 -1.94
C ILE A 100 -6.62 -13.65 -1.46
N ILE A 101 -5.96 -12.96 -2.39
CA ILE A 101 -5.06 -11.85 -2.10
C ILE A 101 -5.59 -10.58 -2.79
N SER A 102 -6.06 -9.64 -1.98
CA SER A 102 -6.39 -8.28 -2.45
C SER A 102 -5.16 -7.39 -2.44
N HIS A 103 -5.04 -6.49 -3.40
CA HIS A 103 -4.10 -5.38 -3.28
C HIS A 103 -4.72 -4.29 -2.40
N HIS A 104 -5.88 -3.75 -2.77
CA HIS A 104 -6.55 -2.75 -1.97
C HIS A 104 -6.99 -3.33 -0.62
N PRO A 105 -6.85 -2.56 0.48
CA PRO A 105 -7.19 -3.04 1.80
C PRO A 105 -8.68 -3.31 1.96
N GLU A 106 -9.01 -4.36 2.71
CA GLU A 106 -10.36 -4.73 3.11
C GLU A 106 -10.40 -4.90 4.64
N GLY A 107 -11.60 -4.91 5.23
CA GLY A 107 -11.80 -5.16 6.66
C GLY A 107 -10.96 -4.25 7.57
N LYS A 108 -10.32 -4.85 8.59
CA LYS A 108 -9.50 -4.12 9.56
C LYS A 108 -8.36 -3.31 8.93
N ALA A 109 -7.82 -3.77 7.79
CA ALA A 109 -6.75 -3.06 7.09
C ALA A 109 -7.26 -1.78 6.43
N MET A 110 -8.46 -1.83 5.84
CA MET A 110 -9.13 -0.65 5.27
C MET A 110 -9.46 0.39 6.34
N ALA A 111 -9.96 -0.07 7.49
CA ALA A 111 -10.27 0.81 8.62
C ALA A 111 -9.02 1.54 9.14
N ALA A 112 -7.84 0.90 9.05
CA ALA A 112 -6.56 1.44 9.51
C ALA A 112 -5.70 2.06 8.40
N LEU A 113 -6.23 2.24 7.18
CA LEU A 113 -5.48 2.76 6.03
C LEU A 113 -4.84 4.13 6.30
N TYR A 114 -5.49 4.99 7.07
CA TYR A 114 -4.98 6.34 7.36
C TYR A 114 -3.63 6.31 8.10
N ASP A 115 -3.33 5.28 8.89
CA ASP A 115 -2.12 5.21 9.72
C ASP A 115 -0.83 5.02 8.87
N VAL A 116 -0.92 4.30 7.75
CA VAL A 116 0.26 4.11 6.88
C VAL A 116 0.64 5.40 6.12
N MET A 117 -0.25 6.38 6.04
CA MET A 117 0.00 7.65 5.34
C MET A 117 1.11 8.48 5.98
N HIS A 118 1.47 8.22 7.25
CA HIS A 118 2.62 8.84 7.90
C HIS A 118 3.95 8.55 7.18
N VAL A 119 4.03 7.51 6.33
CA VAL A 119 5.18 7.29 5.43
C VAL A 119 5.48 8.53 4.58
N GLN A 120 4.44 9.24 4.15
CA GLN A 120 4.60 10.41 3.27
C GLN A 120 5.24 11.60 3.99
N GLU A 121 5.17 11.67 5.32
CA GLU A 121 5.85 12.71 6.10
C GLU A 121 7.38 12.55 5.99
N ASP A 122 7.86 11.30 6.08
CA ASP A 122 9.27 10.97 5.88
C ASP A 122 9.71 11.20 4.42
N GLU A 123 8.87 10.88 3.43
CA GLU A 123 9.18 11.14 2.02
C GLU A 123 9.31 12.62 1.72
N LEU A 124 8.35 13.44 2.17
CA LEU A 124 8.44 14.89 2.05
C LEU A 124 9.70 15.43 2.74
N HIS A 125 10.06 14.85 3.89
CA HIS A 125 11.28 15.23 4.58
C HIS A 125 12.54 14.95 3.75
N GLN A 126 12.62 13.78 3.12
CA GLN A 126 13.71 13.43 2.20
C GLN A 126 13.75 14.31 0.95
N LEU A 127 12.60 14.85 0.54
CA LEU A 127 12.50 15.78 -0.57
C LEU A 127 12.95 17.20 -0.21
N GLY A 128 13.18 17.51 1.07
CA GLY A 128 13.70 18.79 1.55
C GLY A 128 12.71 19.59 2.40
N VAL A 129 11.50 19.07 2.62
CA VAL A 129 10.50 19.72 3.48
C VAL A 129 10.91 19.52 4.95
N PRO A 130 10.90 20.56 5.82
CA PRO A 130 11.12 20.36 7.24
C PRO A 130 10.08 19.39 7.83
N ILE A 131 10.51 18.41 8.66
CA ILE A 131 9.62 17.33 9.14
C ILE A 131 8.35 17.86 9.83
N ASN A 132 8.47 18.91 10.64
CA ASN A 132 7.33 19.55 11.30
C ASN A 132 6.33 20.20 10.33
N VAL A 133 6.79 20.63 9.15
CA VAL A 133 5.93 21.14 8.08
C VAL A 133 5.26 19.96 7.36
N ALA A 134 6.00 18.88 7.08
CA ALA A 134 5.45 17.67 6.46
C ALA A 134 4.33 17.06 7.33
N GLU A 135 4.57 16.87 8.63
CA GLU A 135 3.58 16.43 9.63
C GLU A 135 2.34 17.35 9.64
N GLY A 136 2.55 18.67 9.61
CA GLY A 136 1.45 19.64 9.60
C GLY A 136 0.58 19.56 8.33
N LEU A 137 1.18 19.32 7.16
CA LEU A 137 0.46 19.15 5.90
C LEU A 137 -0.33 17.84 5.88
N MET A 138 0.30 16.75 6.33
CA MET A 138 -0.29 15.42 6.30
C MET A 138 -1.38 15.24 7.34
N ALA A 139 -1.27 15.85 8.53
CA ALA A 139 -2.27 15.73 9.59
C ALA A 139 -3.71 16.02 9.12
N GLY A 140 -3.91 17.08 8.34
CA GLY A 140 -5.23 17.41 7.78
C GLY A 140 -5.74 16.36 6.80
N ARG A 141 -4.85 15.87 5.93
CA ARG A 141 -5.15 14.87 4.91
C ARG A 141 -5.45 13.50 5.53
N ILE A 142 -4.65 13.07 6.50
CA ILE A 142 -4.83 11.82 7.25
C ILE A 142 -6.18 11.83 7.95
N ALA A 143 -6.53 12.92 8.65
CA ALA A 143 -7.81 13.03 9.32
C ALA A 143 -9.02 13.08 8.36
N GLU A 144 -8.85 13.62 7.15
CA GLU A 144 -9.87 13.54 6.09
C GLU A 144 -10.11 12.08 5.66
N VAL A 145 -9.03 11.35 5.40
CA VAL A 145 -9.08 9.94 4.98
C VAL A 145 -9.69 9.06 6.07
N GLU A 146 -9.25 9.21 7.32
CA GLU A 146 -9.82 8.52 8.49
C GLU A 146 -11.34 8.72 8.55
N ARG A 147 -11.81 9.98 8.54
CA ARG A 147 -13.24 10.30 8.59
C ARG A 147 -14.03 9.78 7.40
N ARG A 148 -13.41 9.72 6.21
CA ARG A 148 -14.03 9.17 5.00
C ARG A 148 -14.31 7.68 5.15
N PHE A 149 -13.40 6.94 5.76
CA PHE A 149 -13.55 5.50 5.95
C PHE A 149 -14.28 5.11 7.22
N MET A 150 -14.37 5.98 8.23
CA MET A 150 -15.06 5.71 9.49
C MET A 150 -16.49 5.12 9.36
N PRO A 151 -17.38 5.61 8.47
CA PRO A 151 -18.72 5.05 8.33
C PRO A 151 -18.81 3.89 7.31
N ALA A 152 -17.70 3.46 6.71
CA ALA A 152 -17.72 2.41 5.70
C ALA A 152 -18.04 1.05 6.35
N ASN A 153 -18.62 0.14 5.57
CA ASN A 153 -18.76 -1.25 5.99
C ASN A 153 -17.53 -2.03 5.50
N HIS A 154 -16.46 -2.01 6.29
CA HIS A 154 -15.15 -2.53 5.89
C HIS A 154 -15.14 -4.05 5.71
N ASN A 155 -15.97 -4.80 6.45
CA ASN A 155 -15.87 -6.26 6.49
C ASN A 155 -16.68 -6.98 5.40
N ARG A 156 -17.37 -6.28 4.49
CA ARG A 156 -18.28 -6.94 3.52
C ARG A 156 -17.64 -8.08 2.73
N ALA A 157 -16.46 -7.85 2.17
CA ALA A 157 -15.74 -8.86 1.40
C ALA A 157 -15.18 -9.96 2.31
N VAL A 158 -14.67 -9.59 3.48
CA VAL A 158 -14.11 -10.49 4.49
C VAL A 158 -15.18 -11.44 5.03
N ASP A 159 -16.37 -10.94 5.35
CA ASP A 159 -17.51 -11.71 5.82
C ASP A 159 -18.02 -12.66 4.74
N ALA A 160 -18.06 -12.22 3.47
CA ALA A 160 -18.39 -13.10 2.35
C ALA A 160 -17.38 -14.23 2.19
N ALA A 161 -16.08 -13.92 2.31
CA ALA A 161 -15.01 -14.91 2.25
C ALA A 161 -15.10 -15.90 3.43
N ALA A 162 -15.48 -15.41 4.61
CA ALA A 162 -15.71 -16.22 5.80
C ALA A 162 -16.88 -17.19 5.63
N LEU A 163 -18.01 -16.72 5.08
CA LEU A 163 -19.19 -17.56 4.82
C LEU A 163 -18.92 -18.68 3.81
N LEU A 164 -18.02 -18.46 2.85
CA LEU A 164 -17.62 -19.43 1.82
C LEU A 164 -16.38 -20.23 2.21
N ASP A 165 -15.84 -19.99 3.40
CA ASP A 165 -14.62 -20.58 3.93
C ASP A 165 -13.44 -20.49 2.95
N ILE A 166 -13.16 -19.27 2.50
CA ILE A 166 -12.02 -18.94 1.64
C ILE A 166 -11.09 -18.00 2.41
N PRO A 167 -9.88 -18.43 2.80
CA PRO A 167 -8.89 -17.55 3.40
C PRO A 167 -8.65 -16.30 2.55
N MET A 168 -8.49 -15.15 3.21
CA MET A 168 -8.33 -13.86 2.55
C MET A 168 -7.27 -13.01 3.26
N MET A 169 -6.40 -12.37 2.48
CA MET A 169 -5.45 -11.37 2.97
C MET A 169 -5.37 -10.19 2.00
N CYS A 170 -4.81 -9.07 2.47
CA CYS A 170 -4.47 -7.93 1.63
C CYS A 170 -2.98 -7.55 1.75
N VAL A 171 -2.40 -7.09 0.65
CA VAL A 171 -1.03 -6.57 0.57
C VAL A 171 -1.05 -5.29 -0.26
N HIS A 172 -1.01 -4.16 0.45
CA HIS A 172 -1.11 -2.84 -0.14
C HIS A 172 0.27 -2.15 -0.15
N THR A 173 0.59 -1.30 0.85
CA THR A 173 1.88 -0.58 0.92
C THR A 173 3.13 -1.43 0.65
N PRO A 174 3.26 -2.70 1.11
CA PRO A 174 4.41 -3.53 0.73
C PRO A 174 4.58 -3.75 -0.77
N ALA A 175 3.48 -3.90 -1.51
CA ALA A 175 3.49 -4.03 -2.96
C ALA A 175 3.81 -2.68 -3.62
N ASP A 176 3.25 -1.60 -3.11
CA ASP A 176 3.52 -0.24 -3.58
C ASP A 176 4.98 0.17 -3.42
N ASN A 177 5.59 -0.15 -2.28
CA ASN A 177 7.02 0.06 -2.05
C ASN A 177 7.87 -0.62 -3.13
N LEU A 178 7.52 -1.84 -3.54
CA LEU A 178 8.25 -2.57 -4.58
C LEU A 178 8.10 -1.92 -5.95
N VAL A 179 6.91 -1.39 -6.27
CA VAL A 179 6.67 -0.66 -7.52
C VAL A 179 7.46 0.65 -7.51
N GLN A 180 7.44 1.39 -6.40
CA GLN A 180 8.17 2.64 -6.25
C GLN A 180 9.69 2.43 -6.37
N ASP A 181 10.24 1.43 -5.68
CA ASP A 181 11.67 1.07 -5.80
C ASP A 181 12.05 0.71 -7.24
N TYR A 182 11.24 -0.10 -7.91
CA TYR A 182 11.47 -0.46 -9.30
C TYR A 182 11.51 0.77 -10.22
N LEU A 183 10.53 1.68 -10.07
CA LEU A 183 10.45 2.90 -10.85
C LEU A 183 11.60 3.87 -10.55
N ASN A 184 11.96 4.04 -9.29
CA ASN A 184 13.10 4.87 -8.88
C ASN A 184 14.39 4.37 -9.54
N ARG A 185 14.69 3.06 -9.43
CA ARG A 185 15.88 2.47 -10.07
C ARG A 185 15.86 2.62 -11.59
N CYS A 186 14.69 2.45 -12.21
CA CYS A 186 14.52 2.61 -13.66
C CYS A 186 14.80 4.05 -14.11
N ILE A 187 14.29 5.04 -13.37
CA ILE A 187 14.47 6.47 -13.64
C ILE A 187 15.91 6.88 -13.38
N ASP A 188 16.54 6.42 -12.30
CA ASP A 188 17.94 6.71 -11.96
C ASP A 188 18.90 6.15 -13.02
N GLU A 189 18.65 4.94 -13.52
CA GLU A 189 19.48 4.32 -14.56
C GLU A 189 19.35 5.03 -15.91
N LYS A 190 18.14 5.46 -16.26
CA LYS A 190 17.83 6.02 -17.59
C LYS A 190 18.02 7.53 -17.66
N ALA A 191 17.98 8.21 -16.53
CA ALA A 191 18.15 9.65 -16.37
C ALA A 191 17.40 10.48 -17.45
N PRO A 192 16.06 10.36 -17.54
CA PRO A 192 15.28 11.07 -18.57
C PRO A 192 15.40 12.60 -18.41
N GLU A 193 15.66 13.29 -19.52
CA GLU A 193 15.92 14.74 -19.49
C GLU A 193 14.63 15.57 -19.49
N THR A 194 13.57 15.06 -20.12
CA THR A 194 12.30 15.76 -20.27
C THR A 194 11.11 15.00 -19.67
N VAL A 195 10.02 15.71 -19.41
CA VAL A 195 8.75 15.11 -18.98
C VAL A 195 8.25 14.09 -20.01
N GLY A 196 8.45 14.34 -21.30
CA GLY A 196 8.12 13.42 -22.38
C GLY A 196 8.98 12.15 -22.37
N ASP A 197 10.24 12.26 -21.98
CA ASP A 197 11.13 11.10 -21.83
C ASP A 197 10.68 10.19 -20.69
N ILE A 198 10.18 10.75 -19.58
CA ILE A 198 9.58 9.97 -18.49
C ILE A 198 8.38 9.17 -19.00
N VAL A 199 7.47 9.81 -19.77
CA VAL A 199 6.31 9.09 -20.34
C VAL A 199 6.74 8.01 -21.32
N THR A 200 7.78 8.26 -22.11
CA THR A 200 8.35 7.28 -23.05
C THR A 200 8.94 6.10 -22.29
N LEU A 201 9.76 6.37 -21.26
CA LEU A 201 10.35 5.38 -20.39
C LEU A 201 9.28 4.49 -19.73
N LEU A 202 8.23 5.09 -19.16
CA LEU A 202 7.14 4.32 -18.57
C LEU A 202 6.50 3.38 -19.60
N LYS A 203 6.31 3.82 -20.86
CA LYS A 203 5.73 2.98 -21.93
C LYS A 203 6.64 1.84 -22.40
N GLU A 204 7.92 1.80 -22.00
CA GLU A 204 8.80 0.65 -22.26
C GLU A 204 8.47 -0.54 -21.34
N ILE A 205 7.94 -0.25 -20.15
CA ILE A 205 7.56 -1.26 -19.16
C ILE A 205 6.29 -1.99 -19.65
N PRO A 206 6.24 -3.34 -19.60
CA PRO A 206 5.14 -4.13 -20.16
C PRO A 206 3.76 -3.74 -19.65
N GLU A 207 3.63 -3.44 -18.35
CA GLU A 207 2.41 -3.08 -17.64
C GLU A 207 1.82 -1.78 -18.21
N TYR A 208 2.62 -0.71 -18.29
CA TYR A 208 2.18 0.56 -18.87
C TYR A 208 1.95 0.45 -20.37
N ARG A 209 2.77 -0.30 -21.11
CA ARG A 209 2.53 -0.55 -22.54
C ARG A 209 1.18 -1.21 -22.79
N GLU A 210 0.80 -2.17 -21.96
CA GLU A 210 -0.50 -2.81 -22.06
C GLU A 210 -1.63 -1.85 -21.63
N SER A 211 -1.42 -1.02 -20.60
CA SER A 211 -2.40 -0.01 -20.18
C SER A 211 -2.74 0.98 -21.30
N VAL A 212 -1.78 1.33 -22.17
CA VAL A 212 -2.02 2.18 -23.35
C VAL A 212 -3.08 1.54 -24.27
N LYS A 213 -3.01 0.22 -24.50
CA LYS A 213 -4.00 -0.50 -25.33
C LYS A 213 -5.40 -0.53 -24.69
N ARG A 214 -5.48 -0.35 -23.38
CA ARG A 214 -6.73 -0.28 -22.60
C ARG A 214 -7.19 1.16 -22.36
N ASN A 215 -6.63 2.14 -23.06
CA ASN A 215 -6.92 3.57 -22.90
C ASN A 215 -6.59 4.13 -21.49
N SER A 216 -5.69 3.48 -20.75
CA SER A 216 -5.27 3.86 -19.41
C SER A 216 -3.75 4.10 -19.30
N GLY A 217 -3.13 4.50 -20.42
CA GLY A 217 -1.69 4.76 -20.49
C GLY A 217 -1.22 5.99 -19.71
N PRO A 218 0.09 6.07 -19.39
CA PRO A 218 0.67 7.25 -18.74
C PRO A 218 0.53 8.47 -19.64
N LYS A 219 0.14 9.60 -19.03
CA LYS A 219 -0.05 10.90 -19.70
C LYS A 219 0.40 12.06 -18.82
N VAL A 220 0.86 13.13 -19.45
CA VAL A 220 1.15 14.39 -18.76
C VAL A 220 -0.17 15.10 -18.45
N VAL A 221 -0.42 15.38 -17.17
CA VAL A 221 -1.62 16.11 -16.72
C VAL A 221 -1.30 17.58 -16.49
N VAL A 222 -0.13 17.89 -15.93
CA VAL A 222 0.35 19.25 -15.66
C VAL A 222 1.73 19.42 -16.29
N GLY A 223 1.97 20.59 -16.91
CA GLY A 223 3.22 20.88 -17.61
C GLY A 223 3.16 20.56 -19.10
N ARG A 224 4.32 20.30 -19.71
CA ARG A 224 4.46 20.02 -21.15
C ARG A 224 5.54 18.97 -21.37
N GLU A 225 5.37 18.09 -22.36
CA GLU A 225 6.32 17.01 -22.66
C GLU A 225 7.75 17.52 -22.91
N LYS A 226 7.89 18.68 -23.57
CA LYS A 226 9.20 19.31 -23.83
C LYS A 226 9.80 20.06 -22.63
N GLY A 227 9.16 20.00 -21.45
CA GLY A 227 9.69 20.60 -20.23
C GLY A 227 10.80 19.72 -19.65
N SER A 228 11.78 20.34 -18.99
CA SER A 228 12.84 19.63 -18.27
C SER A 228 12.27 18.77 -17.13
N GLY A 229 12.83 17.58 -16.92
CA GLY A 229 12.41 16.64 -15.87
C GLY A 229 12.82 17.09 -14.46
N GLY A 230 13.97 17.74 -14.32
CA GLY A 230 14.47 18.23 -13.02
C GLY A 230 14.69 17.08 -12.02
N LYS A 231 14.46 17.34 -10.73
CA LYS A 231 14.40 16.29 -9.70
C LYS A 231 13.10 15.52 -9.88
N ILE A 232 13.20 14.20 -10.09
CA ILE A 232 12.04 13.33 -10.28
C ILE A 232 11.72 12.67 -8.94
N PHE A 233 10.43 12.68 -8.58
CA PHE A 233 9.90 11.98 -7.42
C PHE A 233 8.81 11.03 -7.89
N VAL A 234 8.88 9.77 -7.47
CA VAL A 234 7.86 8.76 -7.71
C VAL A 234 7.03 8.60 -6.45
N ASP A 235 5.76 8.97 -6.55
CA ASP A 235 4.76 8.84 -5.48
C ASP A 235 3.83 7.67 -5.83
N MET A 236 4.18 6.48 -5.32
CA MET A 236 3.38 5.26 -5.49
C MET A 236 3.04 4.59 -4.16
N THR A 237 3.64 5.03 -3.05
CA THR A 237 3.47 4.46 -1.70
C THR A 237 2.79 5.42 -0.74
N GLY A 238 2.58 4.98 0.51
CA GLY A 238 1.97 5.79 1.57
C GLY A 238 0.45 5.68 1.63
N GLY A 239 -0.12 4.56 1.18
CA GLY A 239 -1.53 4.19 1.36
C GLY A 239 -2.52 4.88 0.41
N THR A 240 -2.44 6.19 0.21
CA THR A 240 -3.27 6.91 -0.76
C THR A 240 -2.67 8.26 -1.10
N SER A 241 -3.26 9.01 -2.03
CA SER A 241 -2.73 10.31 -2.44
C SER A 241 -2.60 11.29 -1.26
N GLY A 242 -1.43 11.93 -1.18
CA GLY A 242 -1.06 12.91 -0.17
C GLY A 242 -1.79 14.25 -0.26
N ALA A 243 -1.35 15.19 0.58
CA ALA A 243 -1.90 16.55 0.59
C ALA A 243 -1.52 17.29 -0.70
N LYS A 244 -2.49 17.96 -1.33
CA LYS A 244 -2.26 18.80 -2.51
C LYS A 244 -1.21 19.88 -2.24
N GLU A 245 -1.23 20.43 -1.03
CA GLU A 245 -0.38 21.51 -0.56
C GLU A 245 1.10 21.09 -0.52
N SER A 246 1.38 19.79 -0.49
CA SER A 246 2.74 19.25 -0.54
C SER A 246 3.48 19.63 -1.83
N PHE A 247 2.79 19.70 -2.97
CA PHE A 247 3.42 20.08 -4.24
C PHE A 247 4.02 21.48 -4.22
N GLU A 248 3.38 22.44 -3.54
CA GLU A 248 3.90 23.80 -3.42
C GLU A 248 5.16 23.87 -2.54
N LYS A 249 5.24 23.01 -1.52
CA LYS A 249 6.38 22.95 -0.59
C LYS A 249 7.58 22.21 -1.17
N MET A 250 7.35 21.25 -2.07
CA MET A 250 8.42 20.56 -2.81
C MET A 250 9.03 21.41 -3.92
N ALA A 251 8.33 22.46 -4.39
CA ALA A 251 8.80 23.34 -5.45
C ALA A 251 9.71 24.48 -4.96
N ALA A 252 9.88 24.63 -3.64
CA ALA A 252 10.67 25.68 -2.99
C ALA A 252 12.08 25.19 -2.65
#